data_AF-A0A1T5LCU2-F1
#
_entry.id   AF-A0A1T5LCU2-F1
#
_cell.length_a   1.000
_cell.length_b   1.000
_cell.length_c   1.000
_cell.angle_alpha   90.00
_cell.angle_beta   90.00
_cell.angle_gamma   90.00
#
_symmetry.space_group_name_H-M   'P 1'
#
loop_
_entity.id
_entity.type
_entity.pdbx_description
1 polymer ?
#
loop_
_entity_poly.entity_id
_entity_poly.type
_entity_poly.pdbx_seq_one_letter_code
_entity_poly.pdbx_strand_id
1 'polypeptide(L)'
;MKRYFTNVNTSFIKSALAIVMLITLSCAAQSQSLNANWKQDLTNAMKTFLGCQDTLNNSRGCSKFLGESLHIVYRINDFYSQKTGRYMVAGEIASFLKSSNQWKLLGPSYDQKTLTQAQEHANAKKAVVAVYTSTSGSSHVVLINPGVLQSSGSWGLSVPTATSFLLSQPDRSFVDKGLSFAFGKLLMKDVSIYVRSY
;
A
#
# COMPACT_ATOMS: atom_id res chain seq x y z
N MET A 1 42.35 63.87 -33.24
CA MET A 1 42.23 62.50 -32.70
C MET A 1 41.36 62.55 -31.44
N LYS A 2 40.03 62.40 -31.56
CA LYS A 2 39.08 62.40 -30.44
C LYS A 2 38.25 61.12 -30.52
N ARG A 3 38.38 60.25 -29.51
CA ARG A 3 37.66 58.99 -29.37
C ARG A 3 36.27 59.27 -28.80
N TYR A 4 35.22 58.79 -29.46
CA TYR A 4 33.88 58.70 -28.87
C TYR A 4 33.73 57.33 -28.22
N PHE A 5 33.49 57.30 -26.91
CA PHE A 5 33.04 56.12 -26.17
C PHE A 5 31.51 56.05 -26.27
N THR A 6 30.99 54.96 -26.86
CA THR A 6 29.58 54.61 -26.78
C THR A 6 29.31 53.91 -25.45
N ASN A 7 28.38 54.51 -24.69
CA ASN A 7 27.92 54.02 -23.40
C ASN A 7 26.81 52.98 -23.66
N VAL A 8 27.09 51.70 -23.40
CA VAL A 8 26.11 50.61 -23.57
C VAL A 8 25.24 50.53 -22.32
N ASN A 9 23.95 50.71 -22.55
CA ASN A 9 22.88 50.84 -21.57
C ASN A 9 22.66 49.51 -20.79
N THR A 10 23.02 49.46 -19.51
CA THR A 10 22.97 48.28 -18.62
C THR A 10 21.58 48.00 -18.01
N SER A 11 20.50 48.41 -18.68
CA SER A 11 19.14 48.36 -18.11
C SER A 11 18.26 47.20 -18.58
N PHE A 12 18.80 46.23 -19.34
CA PHE A 12 17.99 45.14 -19.92
C PHE A 12 18.20 43.74 -19.33
N ILE A 13 19.12 43.55 -18.37
CA ILE A 13 19.44 42.20 -17.84
C ILE A 13 18.67 41.87 -16.54
N LYS A 14 18.02 42.85 -15.89
CA LYS A 14 17.33 42.61 -14.61
C LYS A 14 15.90 42.06 -14.73
N SER A 15 15.31 42.07 -15.92
CA SER A 15 13.92 41.61 -16.12
C SER A 15 13.79 40.17 -16.62
N ALA A 16 14.89 39.51 -17.01
CA ALA A 16 14.88 38.13 -17.49
C ALA A 16 15.05 37.07 -16.38
N LEU A 17 15.44 37.48 -15.16
CA LEU A 17 15.71 36.57 -14.04
C LEU A 17 14.48 36.27 -13.15
N ALA A 18 13.37 36.99 -13.33
CA ALA A 18 12.17 36.80 -12.52
C ALA A 18 11.14 35.82 -13.12
N ILE A 19 11.29 35.40 -14.37
CA ILE A 19 10.28 34.57 -15.07
C ILE A 19 10.61 33.06 -15.03
N VAL A 20 11.85 32.68 -14.67
CA VAL A 20 12.25 31.26 -14.57
C VAL A 20 12.04 30.67 -13.17
N MET A 21 11.73 31.50 -12.16
CA MET A 21 11.48 31.08 -10.78
C MET A 21 10.00 30.78 -10.49
N LEU A 22 9.25 30.36 -11.50
CA LEU A 22 7.82 30.03 -11.43
C LEU A 22 7.50 28.73 -12.18
N ILE A 23 8.48 27.84 -12.34
CA ILE A 23 8.21 26.42 -12.62
C ILE A 23 7.95 25.74 -11.27
N THR A 24 6.78 26.10 -10.76
CA THR A 24 5.81 25.26 -10.07
C THR A 24 6.39 23.98 -9.48
N LEU A 25 6.55 24.05 -8.17
CA LEU A 25 6.53 22.97 -7.19
C LEU A 25 5.21 22.17 -7.29
N SER A 26 4.88 21.58 -8.44
CA SER A 26 3.81 20.60 -8.55
C SER A 26 4.34 19.27 -8.03
N CYS A 27 4.44 19.19 -6.70
CA CYS A 27 4.40 17.90 -6.00
C CYS A 27 3.00 17.35 -6.27
N ALA A 28 2.84 16.69 -7.42
CA ALA A 28 1.61 16.01 -7.75
C ALA A 28 1.43 14.94 -6.68
N ALA A 29 0.57 15.22 -5.70
CA ALA A 29 -0.06 14.17 -4.92
C ALA A 29 -0.88 13.35 -5.92
N GLN A 30 -0.21 12.40 -6.58
CA GLN A 30 -0.85 11.46 -7.50
C GLN A 30 -1.79 10.60 -6.65
N SER A 31 -3.04 11.06 -6.54
CA SER A 31 -4.13 10.32 -5.93
C SER A 31 -4.65 9.36 -7.00
N GLN A 32 -4.53 8.06 -6.75
CA GLN A 32 -5.20 7.09 -7.60
C GLN A 32 -6.71 7.16 -7.41
N SER A 33 -7.46 6.87 -8.48
CA SER A 33 -8.89 6.68 -8.37
C SER A 33 -9.18 5.37 -7.64
N LEU A 34 -9.55 5.48 -6.36
CA LEU A 34 -10.08 4.36 -5.58
C LEU A 34 -11.38 3.85 -6.24
N ASN A 35 -11.62 2.54 -6.22
CA ASN A 35 -12.91 1.99 -6.62
C ASN A 35 -14.01 2.52 -5.68
N ALA A 36 -15.04 3.18 -6.21
CA ALA A 36 -16.11 3.78 -5.40
C ALA A 36 -16.84 2.75 -4.52
N ASN A 37 -16.94 1.51 -4.98
CA ASN A 37 -17.64 0.42 -4.29
C ASN A 37 -16.68 -0.57 -3.61
N TRP A 38 -15.42 -0.18 -3.39
CA TRP A 38 -14.36 -1.07 -2.92
C TRP A 38 -14.75 -1.90 -1.68
N LYS A 39 -15.50 -1.32 -0.73
CA LYS A 39 -15.89 -2.02 0.51
C LYS A 39 -16.89 -3.14 0.23
N GLN A 40 -17.88 -2.87 -0.61
CA GLN A 40 -18.87 -3.86 -1.04
C GLN A 40 -18.19 -4.95 -1.88
N ASP A 41 -17.31 -4.56 -2.81
CA ASP A 41 -16.59 -5.50 -3.67
C ASP A 41 -15.62 -6.39 -2.87
N LEU A 42 -14.90 -5.84 -1.88
CA LEU A 42 -14.09 -6.63 -0.95
C LEU A 42 -14.93 -7.59 -0.12
N THR A 43 -16.11 -7.16 0.33
CA THR A 43 -17.03 -8.01 1.10
C THR A 43 -17.57 -9.15 0.23
N ASN A 44 -17.86 -8.88 -1.05
CA ASN A 44 -18.26 -9.90 -2.01
C ASN A 44 -17.10 -10.86 -2.30
N ALA A 45 -15.88 -10.35 -2.50
CA ALA A 45 -14.68 -11.17 -2.66
C ALA A 45 -14.43 -12.04 -1.41
N MET A 46 -14.71 -11.52 -0.21
CA MET A 46 -14.65 -12.29 1.03
C MET A 46 -15.65 -13.45 1.04
N LYS A 47 -16.90 -13.22 0.61
CA LYS A 47 -17.89 -14.31 0.48
C LYS A 47 -17.43 -15.38 -0.51
N THR A 48 -16.89 -14.98 -1.66
CA THR A 48 -16.35 -15.91 -2.65
C THR A 48 -15.12 -16.65 -2.12
N PHE A 49 -14.26 -15.99 -1.35
CA PHE A 49 -13.13 -16.62 -0.67
C PHE A 49 -13.58 -17.70 0.32
N LEU A 50 -14.59 -17.40 1.13
CA LEU A 50 -15.16 -18.37 2.08
C LEU A 50 -15.76 -19.58 1.35
N GLY A 51 -16.46 -19.38 0.24
CA GLY A 51 -17.00 -20.48 -0.58
C GLY A 51 -15.93 -21.25 -1.38
N CYS A 52 -14.78 -20.64 -1.67
CA CYS A 52 -13.65 -21.30 -2.36
C CYS A 52 -13.04 -22.42 -1.51
N GLN A 53 -13.13 -22.30 -0.18
CA GLN A 53 -12.58 -23.25 0.79
C GLN A 53 -13.34 -24.57 0.85
N ASP A 54 -14.64 -24.56 0.59
CA ASP A 54 -15.49 -25.76 0.63
C ASP A 54 -15.11 -26.78 -0.48
N THR A 55 -14.29 -26.38 -1.45
CA THR A 55 -13.67 -27.26 -2.45
C THR A 55 -12.28 -27.74 -1.98
N LEU A 56 -12.30 -28.66 -1.01
CA LEU A 56 -11.25 -29.12 -0.07
C LEU A 56 -9.82 -29.45 -0.56
N ASN A 57 -9.39 -29.19 -1.81
CA ASN A 57 -8.05 -29.58 -2.28
C ASN A 57 -7.26 -28.49 -3.02
N ASN A 58 -7.73 -27.23 -3.06
CA ASN A 58 -7.11 -26.20 -3.89
C ASN A 58 -6.77 -24.89 -3.14
N SER A 59 -6.04 -24.99 -2.02
CA SER A 59 -5.53 -23.82 -1.27
C SER A 59 -4.74 -22.83 -2.13
N ARG A 60 -4.09 -23.32 -3.20
CA ARG A 60 -3.44 -22.47 -4.22
C ARG A 60 -4.46 -21.66 -5.03
N GLY A 61 -5.63 -22.21 -5.34
CA GLY A 61 -6.70 -21.50 -6.05
C GLY A 61 -7.28 -20.31 -5.28
N CYS A 62 -7.47 -20.45 -3.96
CA CYS A 62 -8.00 -19.38 -3.12
C CYS A 62 -6.93 -18.34 -2.71
N SER A 63 -5.65 -18.60 -2.96
CA SER A 63 -4.58 -17.62 -2.70
C SER A 63 -4.70 -16.35 -3.55
N LYS A 64 -5.44 -16.41 -4.67
CA LYS A 64 -5.66 -15.28 -5.57
C LYS A 64 -6.29 -14.07 -4.88
N PHE A 65 -7.14 -14.28 -3.88
CA PHE A 65 -7.89 -13.20 -3.22
C PHE A 65 -6.98 -12.21 -2.50
N LEU A 66 -5.79 -12.63 -2.06
CA LEU A 66 -4.78 -11.74 -1.50
C LEU A 66 -4.27 -10.75 -2.56
N GLY A 67 -3.84 -11.26 -3.72
CA GLY A 67 -3.38 -10.42 -4.84
C GLY A 67 -4.50 -9.59 -5.48
N GLU A 68 -5.67 -10.19 -5.62
CA GLU A 68 -6.87 -9.60 -6.22
C GLU A 68 -7.47 -8.47 -5.36
N SER A 69 -7.32 -8.54 -4.04
CA SER A 69 -7.80 -7.47 -3.14
C SER A 69 -7.20 -6.10 -3.49
N LEU A 70 -5.94 -6.07 -3.93
CA LEU A 70 -5.27 -4.85 -4.36
C LEU A 70 -5.90 -4.27 -5.64
N HIS A 71 -6.26 -5.16 -6.59
CA HIS A 71 -6.95 -4.79 -7.81
C HIS A 71 -8.36 -4.27 -7.51
N ILE A 72 -9.11 -4.94 -6.63
CA ILE A 72 -10.48 -4.54 -6.26
C ILE A 72 -10.52 -3.12 -5.69
N VAL A 73 -9.58 -2.78 -4.79
CA VAL A 73 -9.60 -1.49 -4.09
C VAL A 73 -8.97 -0.38 -4.92
N TYR A 74 -7.78 -0.63 -5.48
CA TYR A 74 -6.95 0.41 -6.07
C TYR A 74 -6.78 0.27 -7.59
N ARG A 75 -7.35 -0.77 -8.22
CA ARG A 75 -7.16 -1.10 -9.65
C ARG A 75 -5.70 -1.31 -10.03
N ILE A 76 -4.90 -1.81 -9.08
CA ILE A 76 -3.47 -2.10 -9.25
C ILE A 76 -3.27 -3.61 -9.43
N ASN A 77 -2.44 -3.98 -10.42
CA ASN A 77 -2.13 -5.37 -10.78
C ASN A 77 -0.71 -5.79 -10.41
N ASP A 78 -0.03 -5.08 -9.51
CA ASP A 78 1.36 -5.36 -9.12
C ASP A 78 1.56 -6.80 -8.60
N PHE A 79 0.52 -7.39 -7.97
CA PHE A 79 0.56 -8.77 -7.48
C PHE A 79 0.06 -9.81 -8.49
N TYR A 80 -0.21 -9.42 -9.74
CA TYR A 80 -0.51 -10.35 -10.83
C TYR A 80 0.75 -10.60 -11.66
N SER A 81 1.16 -11.86 -11.76
CA SER A 81 2.30 -12.27 -12.57
C SER A 81 1.83 -12.65 -13.98
N GLN A 82 2.16 -11.82 -14.97
CA GLN A 82 1.91 -12.11 -16.37
C GLN A 82 2.64 -13.39 -16.83
N LYS A 83 3.83 -13.67 -16.27
CA LYS A 83 4.62 -14.86 -16.60
C LYS A 83 3.91 -16.16 -16.23
N THR A 84 3.21 -16.18 -15.11
CA THR A 84 2.53 -17.37 -14.59
C THR A 84 1.02 -17.35 -14.85
N GLY A 85 0.47 -16.26 -15.39
CA GLY A 85 -0.96 -16.08 -15.63
C GLY A 85 -1.80 -16.12 -14.35
N ARG A 86 -1.22 -15.77 -13.18
CA ARG A 86 -1.93 -15.82 -11.89
C ARG A 86 -1.46 -14.75 -10.93
N TYR A 87 -2.29 -14.51 -9.90
CA TYR A 87 -1.90 -13.73 -8.73
C TYR A 87 -0.82 -14.45 -7.92
N MET A 88 0.07 -13.66 -7.33
CA MET A 88 1.15 -14.10 -6.43
C MET A 88 0.58 -14.61 -5.10
N VAL A 89 1.20 -15.65 -4.53
CA VAL A 89 0.92 -16.08 -3.16
C VAL A 89 1.64 -15.19 -2.15
N ALA A 90 1.28 -15.27 -0.86
CA ALA A 90 1.82 -14.40 0.18
C ALA A 90 3.36 -14.33 0.23
N GLY A 91 4.06 -15.46 0.08
CA GLY A 91 5.53 -15.49 0.07
C GLY A 91 6.15 -14.84 -1.18
N GLU A 92 5.49 -14.97 -2.33
CA GLU A 92 5.89 -14.31 -3.58
C GLU A 92 5.69 -12.79 -3.46
N ILE A 93 4.56 -12.35 -2.88
CA ILE A 93 4.29 -10.93 -2.59
C ILE A 93 5.34 -10.36 -1.63
N ALA A 94 5.65 -11.06 -0.54
CA ALA A 94 6.67 -10.63 0.42
C ALA A 94 8.06 -10.46 -0.24
N SER A 95 8.40 -11.35 -1.17
CA SER A 95 9.65 -11.26 -1.95
C SER A 95 9.61 -10.11 -2.95
N PHE A 96 8.50 -9.93 -3.66
CA PHE A 96 8.28 -8.84 -4.61
C PHE A 96 8.41 -7.47 -3.93
N LEU A 97 7.80 -7.28 -2.76
CA LEU A 97 7.84 -5.99 -2.04
C LEU A 97 9.25 -5.59 -1.59
N LYS A 98 10.13 -6.57 -1.34
CA LYS A 98 11.54 -6.31 -0.95
C LYS A 98 12.41 -5.89 -2.13
N SER A 99 12.11 -6.36 -3.34
CA SER A 99 12.89 -6.07 -4.54
C SER A 99 12.27 -5.01 -5.46
N SER A 100 11.00 -4.66 -5.24
CA SER A 100 10.27 -3.69 -6.05
C SER A 100 10.71 -2.26 -5.75
N ASN A 101 10.95 -1.48 -6.80
CA ASN A 101 11.14 -0.03 -6.71
C ASN A 101 9.80 0.73 -6.62
N GLN A 102 8.67 0.06 -6.87
CA GLN A 102 7.33 0.64 -6.80
C GLN A 102 6.75 0.61 -5.39
N TRP A 103 7.39 -0.07 -4.45
CA TRP A 103 6.94 -0.20 -3.06
C TRP A 103 8.02 0.27 -2.10
N LYS A 104 7.61 1.07 -1.12
CA LYS A 104 8.47 1.63 -0.10
C LYS A 104 8.12 1.05 1.24
N LEU A 105 9.11 0.55 1.96
CA LEU A 105 8.98 0.19 3.37
C LEU A 105 8.71 1.45 4.20
N LEU A 106 7.57 1.48 4.90
CA LEU A 106 7.25 2.52 5.87
C LEU A 106 7.96 2.24 7.20
N GLY A 107 7.92 1.00 7.68
CA GLY A 107 8.50 0.62 8.96
C GLY A 107 7.83 -0.62 9.56
N PRO A 108 8.16 -0.94 10.82
CA PRO A 108 7.59 -2.08 11.54
C PRO A 108 6.21 -1.77 12.16
N SER A 109 5.40 -2.80 12.39
CA SER A 109 4.03 -2.61 12.91
C SER A 109 3.93 -2.29 14.41
N TYR A 110 5.03 -2.41 15.17
CA TYR A 110 5.08 -2.03 16.58
C TYR A 110 5.35 -0.54 16.82
N ASP A 111 5.59 0.23 15.74
CA ASP A 111 5.79 1.67 15.81
C ASP A 111 4.48 2.40 15.48
N GLN A 112 3.97 3.19 16.43
CA GLN A 112 2.75 3.97 16.26
C GLN A 112 2.85 4.97 15.10
N LYS A 113 4.04 5.55 14.85
CA LYS A 113 4.22 6.48 13.73
C LYS A 113 4.03 5.76 12.39
N THR A 114 4.62 4.58 12.23
CA THR A 114 4.43 3.72 11.05
C THR A 114 2.95 3.38 10.84
N LEU A 115 2.22 3.00 11.91
CA LEU A 115 0.79 2.69 11.84
C LEU A 115 -0.04 3.91 11.42
N THR A 116 0.24 5.09 11.98
CA THR A 116 -0.44 6.32 11.60
C THR A 116 -0.21 6.67 10.13
N GLN A 117 1.05 6.64 9.67
CA GLN A 117 1.40 6.90 8.27
C GLN A 117 0.74 5.91 7.31
N ALA A 118 0.62 4.64 7.71
CA ALA A 118 -0.06 3.62 6.92
C ALA A 118 -1.54 3.98 6.71
N GLN A 119 -2.25 4.39 7.76
CA GLN A 119 -3.65 4.81 7.64
C GLN A 119 -3.80 6.10 6.82
N GLU A 120 -2.92 7.08 7.02
CA GLU A 120 -2.89 8.32 6.23
C GLU A 120 -2.70 8.04 4.74
N HIS A 121 -1.77 7.16 4.38
CA HIS A 121 -1.55 6.77 2.99
C HIS A 121 -2.75 6.04 2.38
N ALA A 122 -3.37 5.12 3.12
CA ALA A 122 -4.60 4.46 2.66
C ALA A 122 -5.73 5.48 2.45
N ASN A 123 -5.90 6.44 3.35
CA ASN A 123 -6.87 7.52 3.23
C ASN A 123 -6.57 8.45 2.04
N ALA A 124 -5.30 8.65 1.72
CA ALA A 124 -4.84 9.34 0.51
C ALA A 124 -4.99 8.51 -0.78
N LYS A 125 -5.71 7.38 -0.72
CA LYS A 125 -5.96 6.44 -1.84
C LYS A 125 -4.68 5.81 -2.39
N LYS A 126 -3.65 5.67 -1.57
CA LYS A 126 -2.45 4.89 -1.92
C LYS A 126 -2.60 3.46 -1.41
N ALA A 127 -2.13 2.51 -2.20
CA ALA A 127 -2.08 1.13 -1.79
C ALA A 127 -1.10 0.93 -0.62
N VAL A 128 -1.57 0.27 0.45
CA VAL A 128 -0.77 -0.03 1.64
C VAL A 128 -1.01 -1.47 2.06
N VAL A 129 0.06 -2.19 2.36
CA VAL A 129 0.00 -3.60 2.81
C VAL A 129 0.88 -3.82 4.03
N ALA A 130 0.43 -4.70 4.93
CA ALA A 130 1.21 -5.22 6.03
C ALA A 130 1.58 -6.68 5.75
N VAL A 131 2.84 -7.04 5.97
CA VAL A 131 3.39 -8.33 5.60
C VAL A 131 4.11 -8.95 6.78
N TYR A 132 3.73 -10.18 7.09
CA TYR A 132 4.43 -11.08 7.99
C TYR A 132 5.18 -12.13 7.19
N THR A 133 6.43 -12.42 7.59
CA THR A 133 7.20 -13.55 7.07
C THR A 133 7.86 -14.26 8.24
N SER A 134 7.52 -15.53 8.44
CA SER A 134 8.16 -16.38 9.46
C SER A 134 9.54 -16.83 9.02
N THR A 135 10.36 -17.24 9.98
CA THR A 135 11.66 -17.90 9.73
C THR A 135 11.52 -19.23 8.97
N SER A 136 10.36 -19.89 9.09
CA SER A 136 10.00 -21.11 8.36
C SER A 136 9.45 -20.87 6.96
N GLY A 137 9.40 -19.61 6.49
CA GLY A 137 8.93 -19.25 5.14
C GLY A 137 7.42 -19.08 5.00
N SER A 138 6.64 -19.28 6.06
CA SER A 138 5.21 -18.98 6.06
C SER A 138 5.02 -17.46 6.02
N SER A 139 4.23 -16.96 5.08
CA SER A 139 3.98 -15.53 4.94
C SER A 139 2.49 -15.23 4.93
N HIS A 140 2.13 -14.06 5.44
CA HIS A 140 0.76 -13.56 5.42
C HIS A 140 0.75 -12.08 5.04
N VAL A 141 -0.19 -11.70 4.19
CA VAL A 141 -0.32 -10.34 3.65
C VAL A 141 -1.69 -9.81 3.99
N VAL A 142 -1.74 -8.57 4.44
CA VAL A 142 -2.96 -7.88 4.87
C VAL A 142 -3.04 -6.55 4.14
N LEU A 143 -4.21 -6.26 3.57
CA LEU A 143 -4.47 -4.97 2.94
C LEU A 143 -4.87 -3.96 4.02
N ILE A 144 -4.24 -2.79 4.02
CA ILE A 144 -4.68 -1.66 4.85
C ILE A 144 -5.65 -0.82 4.01
N ASN A 145 -6.85 -0.63 4.55
CA ASN A 145 -7.95 0.03 3.85
C ASN A 145 -8.05 1.51 4.27
N PRO A 146 -8.68 2.35 3.44
CA PRO A 146 -9.15 3.65 3.89
C PRO A 146 -10.11 3.50 5.08
N GLY A 147 -9.97 4.37 6.08
CA GLY A 147 -10.72 4.30 7.33
C GLY A 147 -10.10 5.13 8.44
N VAL A 148 -10.38 4.73 9.68
CA VAL A 148 -9.85 5.37 10.89
C VAL A 148 -8.95 4.40 11.64
N LEU A 149 -8.01 4.93 12.42
CA LEU A 149 -7.27 4.11 13.37
C LEU A 149 -8.22 3.54 14.43
N GLN A 150 -8.00 2.28 14.80
CA GLN A 150 -8.79 1.55 15.79
C GLN A 150 -7.89 1.20 16.98
N SER A 151 -8.36 1.44 18.21
CA SER A 151 -7.60 1.03 19.41
C SER A 151 -7.52 -0.49 19.51
N SER A 152 -6.32 -1.04 19.72
CA SER A 152 -6.08 -2.46 19.90
C SER A 152 -5.62 -2.76 21.33
N GLY A 153 -6.49 -3.37 22.14
CA GLY A 153 -6.13 -3.80 23.50
C GLY A 153 -5.02 -4.86 23.53
N SER A 154 -4.95 -5.73 22.50
CA SER A 154 -3.93 -6.78 22.44
C SER A 154 -2.54 -6.24 22.09
N TRP A 155 -2.47 -5.15 21.31
CA TRP A 155 -1.20 -4.52 20.90
C TRP A 155 -0.82 -3.32 21.77
N GLY A 156 -1.79 -2.70 22.45
CA GLY A 156 -1.58 -1.42 23.17
C GLY A 156 -1.33 -0.24 22.23
N LEU A 157 -1.78 -0.34 20.97
CA LEU A 157 -1.54 0.64 19.90
C LEU A 157 -2.84 0.98 19.18
N SER A 158 -2.87 2.13 18.52
CA SER A 158 -3.92 2.47 17.56
C SER A 158 -3.51 1.96 16.18
N VAL A 159 -4.24 0.96 15.68
CA VAL A 159 -3.89 0.21 14.48
C VAL A 159 -4.76 0.60 13.27
N PRO A 160 -4.26 0.49 12.04
CA PRO A 160 -5.04 0.76 10.84
C PRO A 160 -6.22 -0.18 10.66
N THR A 161 -7.23 0.30 9.97
CA THR A 161 -8.32 -0.52 9.44
C THR A 161 -7.80 -1.39 8.29
N ALA A 162 -8.14 -2.67 8.30
CA ALA A 162 -7.54 -3.67 7.41
C ALA A 162 -8.54 -4.72 6.91
N THR A 163 -8.13 -5.42 5.85
CA THR A 163 -8.79 -6.62 5.30
C THR A 163 -7.78 -7.75 5.21
N SER A 164 -8.17 -8.93 5.67
CA SER A 164 -7.32 -10.11 5.67
C SER A 164 -8.06 -11.35 5.22
N PHE A 165 -7.46 -12.10 4.28
CA PHE A 165 -7.92 -13.40 3.81
C PHE A 165 -6.99 -14.48 4.36
N LEU A 166 -7.43 -15.19 5.41
CA LEU A 166 -6.63 -16.20 6.10
C LEU A 166 -6.89 -17.58 5.50
N LEU A 167 -5.97 -18.07 4.66
CA LEU A 167 -6.12 -19.36 3.99
C LEU A 167 -6.25 -20.54 4.96
N SER A 168 -5.57 -20.51 6.10
CA SER A 168 -5.58 -21.59 7.09
C SER A 168 -6.72 -21.51 8.11
N GLN A 169 -7.34 -20.34 8.27
CA GLN A 169 -8.41 -20.06 9.24
C GLN A 169 -9.43 -19.11 8.59
N PRO A 170 -10.22 -19.62 7.63
CA PRO A 170 -10.98 -18.80 6.69
C PRO A 170 -12.10 -18.05 7.39
N ASP A 171 -12.73 -18.71 8.36
CA ASP A 171 -13.72 -18.18 9.31
C ASP A 171 -13.23 -16.95 10.07
N ARG A 172 -11.92 -16.81 10.23
CA ARG A 172 -11.29 -15.64 10.87
C ARG A 172 -10.91 -14.53 9.90
N SER A 173 -11.12 -14.73 8.59
CA SER A 173 -10.94 -13.68 7.60
C SER A 173 -11.94 -12.55 7.82
N PHE A 174 -11.53 -11.33 7.48
CA PHE A 174 -12.34 -10.16 7.79
C PHE A 174 -12.11 -9.02 6.81
N VAL A 175 -13.10 -8.14 6.75
CA VAL A 175 -13.04 -6.83 6.12
C VAL A 175 -13.32 -5.80 7.21
N ASP A 176 -12.57 -4.70 7.22
CA ASP A 176 -12.84 -3.52 8.05
C ASP A 176 -12.64 -3.71 9.58
N LYS A 177 -11.66 -4.52 9.99
CA LYS A 177 -11.22 -4.60 11.40
C LYS A 177 -9.81 -4.05 11.57
N GLY A 178 -9.42 -3.75 12.80
CA GLY A 178 -8.05 -3.35 13.11
C GLY A 178 -7.01 -4.41 12.69
N LEU A 179 -5.85 -3.97 12.21
CA LEU A 179 -4.73 -4.81 11.76
C LEU A 179 -4.36 -5.92 12.76
N SER A 180 -4.52 -5.67 14.06
CA SER A 180 -4.24 -6.62 15.14
C SER A 180 -5.12 -7.87 15.14
N PHE A 181 -6.22 -7.90 14.38
CA PHE A 181 -7.02 -9.12 14.18
C PHE A 181 -6.32 -10.13 13.26
N ALA A 182 -5.46 -9.66 12.35
CA ALA A 182 -4.74 -10.53 11.42
C ALA A 182 -3.44 -11.11 12.03
N PHE A 183 -2.87 -10.42 13.01
CA PHE A 183 -1.57 -10.75 13.58
C PHE A 183 -1.63 -10.74 15.11
N GLY A 184 -1.33 -11.90 15.72
CA GLY A 184 -1.23 -11.99 17.18
C GLY A 184 -0.12 -11.08 17.73
N LYS A 185 -0.23 -10.69 19.02
CA LYS A 185 0.71 -9.77 19.69
C LYS A 185 2.19 -10.15 19.48
N LEU A 186 2.52 -11.43 19.54
CA LEU A 186 3.89 -11.92 19.39
C LEU A 186 4.45 -11.75 17.96
N LEU A 187 3.57 -11.68 16.96
CA LEU A 187 3.95 -11.53 15.55
C LEU A 187 4.15 -10.05 15.16
N MET A 188 3.68 -9.11 15.97
CA MET A 188 3.77 -7.67 15.69
C MET A 188 5.20 -7.19 15.35
N LYS A 189 6.21 -7.77 16.00
CA LYS A 189 7.63 -7.47 15.75
C LYS A 189 8.13 -7.92 14.37
N ASP A 190 7.45 -8.88 13.76
CA ASP A 190 7.83 -9.51 12.49
C ASP A 190 6.95 -9.02 11.32
N VAL A 191 6.08 -8.04 11.57
CA VAL A 191 5.22 -7.43 10.55
C VAL A 191 5.83 -6.12 10.09
N SER A 192 6.06 -6.02 8.78
CA SER A 192 6.52 -4.82 8.09
C SER A 192 5.41 -4.21 7.25
N ILE A 193 5.35 -2.88 7.18
CA ILE A 193 4.32 -2.16 6.42
C ILE A 193 4.94 -1.48 5.20
N TYR A 194 4.32 -1.67 4.04
CA TYR A 194 4.74 -1.11 2.76
C TYR A 194 3.65 -0.22 2.18
N VAL A 195 4.06 0.85 1.51
CA VAL A 195 3.20 1.72 0.70
C VAL A 195 3.67 1.71 -0.74
N ARG A 196 2.74 1.80 -1.68
CA ARG A 196 3.06 1.94 -3.09
C ARG A 196 3.49 3.37 -3.43
N SER A 197 4.60 3.50 -4.15
CA SER A 197 5.09 4.72 -4.78
C SER A 197 4.43 4.91 -6.15
N TYR A 198 4.17 6.16 -6.55
CA TYR A 198 3.60 6.55 -7.84
C TYR A 198 4.53 7.55 -8.52
#